data_AF-A0A5C9F096-F1
#
_entry.id   AF-A0A5C9F096-F1
#
_cell.length_a   1.000
_cell.length_b   1.000
_cell.length_c   1.000
_cell.angle_alpha   90.00
_cell.angle_beta   90.00
_cell.angle_gamma   90.00
#
_symmetry.space_group_name_H-M   'P 1'
#
loop_
_entity.id
_entity.type
_entity.pdbx_description
1 polymer ?
#
loop_
_entity_poly.entity_id
_entity_poly.type
_entity_poly.pdbx_seq_one_letter_code
_entity_poly.pdbx_strand_id
1 'polypeptide(L)'
;MSADNVSLLIYIKEMIADLIYMNGIIATELTKITENLAAIRHGEDFLQKSRCLPEHASINQSIIDLVKKYKQLPKDQEMIHHLEKHVLKHDES
;
A
#
# COMPACT_ATOMS: atom_id res chain seq x y z
N MET A 1 20.90 10.72 26.17
CA MET A 1 21.35 10.29 24.83
C MET A 1 22.07 11.46 24.17
N SER A 2 23.17 11.23 23.45
CA SER A 2 23.85 12.28 22.68
C SER A 2 22.98 12.74 21.51
N ALA A 3 23.22 13.95 21.00
CA ALA A 3 22.57 14.47 19.80
C ALA A 3 22.80 13.53 18.60
N ASP A 4 23.99 12.94 18.49
CA ASP A 4 24.35 11.97 17.44
C ASP A 4 23.46 10.71 17.51
N ASN A 5 23.20 10.19 18.71
CA ASN A 5 22.32 9.03 18.89
C ASN A 5 20.88 9.34 18.48
N VAL A 6 20.40 10.56 18.75
CA VAL A 6 19.06 11.00 18.34
C VAL A 6 18.97 11.10 16.81
N SER A 7 19.97 11.70 16.17
CA SER A 7 20.05 11.81 14.71
C SER A 7 20.07 10.45 14.02
N LEU A 8 20.84 9.50 14.56
CA LEU A 8 20.90 8.13 14.04
C LEU A 8 19.53 7.43 14.13
N LEU A 9 18.82 7.57 15.26
CA LEU A 9 17.49 6.97 15.44
C LEU A 9 16.46 7.56 14.48
N ILE A 10 16.52 8.87 14.23
CA ILE A 10 15.65 9.54 13.24
C ILE A 10 15.94 8.98 11.85
N TYR A 11 17.21 8.86 11.46
CA TYR A 11 17.60 8.29 10.17
C TYR A 11 17.08 6.85 9.99
N ILE A 12 17.27 5.99 10.99
CA ILE A 12 16.79 4.60 10.96
C ILE A 12 15.25 4.56 10.86
N LYS A 13 14.54 5.40 11.62
CA LYS A 13 13.08 5.49 11.57
C LYS A 13 12.59 5.86 10.16
N GLU A 14 13.21 6.84 9.51
CA GLU A 14 12.85 7.26 8.16
C GLU A 14 13.09 6.14 7.13
N MET A 15 14.24 5.44 7.20
CA MET A 15 14.52 4.27 6.36
C MET A 15 13.48 3.15 6.53
N ILE A 16 13.09 2.85 7.78
CA ILE A 16 12.06 1.84 8.05
C ILE A 16 10.71 2.29 7.49
N ALA A 17 10.37 3.58 7.60
CA ALA A 17 9.14 4.11 7.02
C ALA A 17 9.15 4.00 5.48
N ASP A 18 10.29 4.25 4.82
CA ASP A 18 10.45 4.03 3.38
C ASP A 18 10.26 2.55 2.99
N LEU A 19 10.82 1.63 3.77
CA LEU A 19 10.64 0.19 3.54
C LEU A 19 9.18 -0.25 3.70
N ILE A 20 8.48 0.28 4.71
CA ILE A 20 7.04 0.03 4.90
C ILE A 20 6.25 0.53 3.67
N TYR A 21 6.59 1.73 3.16
CA TYR A 21 5.97 2.29 1.97
C TYR A 21 6.15 1.38 0.74
N MET A 22 7.40 0.98 0.43
CA MET A 22 7.67 0.11 -0.72
C MET A 22 7.00 -1.26 -0.60
N ASN A 23 7.04 -1.86 0.59
CA ASN A 23 6.36 -3.13 0.82
C ASN A 23 4.84 -3.02 0.65
N GLY A 24 4.26 -1.88 1.02
CA GLY A 24 2.85 -1.59 0.77
C GLY A 24 2.51 -1.63 -0.73
N ILE A 25 3.28 -0.93 -1.56
CA ILE A 25 3.11 -0.95 -3.03
C ILE A 25 3.22 -2.37 -3.57
N ILE A 26 4.27 -3.11 -3.20
CA ILE A 26 4.50 -4.46 -3.71
C ILE A 26 3.32 -5.36 -3.37
N ALA A 27 2.83 -5.31 -2.13
CA ALA A 27 1.70 -6.12 -1.70
C ALA A 27 0.41 -5.79 -2.48
N THR A 28 0.13 -4.50 -2.72
CA THR A 28 -1.05 -4.09 -3.49
C THR A 28 -0.96 -4.49 -4.96
N GLU A 29 0.23 -4.43 -5.58
CA GLU A 29 0.42 -4.88 -6.96
C GLU A 29 0.31 -6.41 -7.10
N LEU A 30 0.88 -7.17 -6.17
CA LEU A 30 0.78 -8.64 -6.17
C LEU A 30 -0.68 -9.10 -6.04
N THR A 31 -1.47 -8.38 -5.25
CA THR A 31 -2.92 -8.62 -5.12
C THR A 31 -3.62 -8.46 -6.46
N LYS A 32 -3.40 -7.34 -7.16
CA LYS A 32 -3.96 -7.09 -8.50
C LYS A 32 -3.49 -8.12 -9.54
N ILE A 33 -2.21 -8.48 -9.54
CA ILE A 33 -1.68 -9.51 -10.45
C ILE A 33 -2.40 -10.84 -10.23
N THR A 34 -2.66 -11.19 -8.97
CA THR A 34 -3.38 -12.43 -8.61
C THR A 34 -4.83 -12.38 -9.09
N GLU A 35 -5.51 -11.26 -8.90
CA GLU A 35 -6.88 -11.05 -9.41
C GLU A 35 -6.93 -11.17 -10.94
N ASN A 36 -6.07 -10.44 -11.65
CA ASN A 36 -6.00 -10.47 -13.10
C ASN A 36 -5.70 -11.89 -13.62
N LEU A 37 -4.79 -12.62 -12.98
CA LEU A 37 -4.49 -14.00 -13.34
C LEU A 37 -5.70 -14.93 -13.13
N ALA A 38 -6.45 -14.75 -12.04
CA ALA A 38 -7.67 -15.49 -11.79
C ALA A 38 -8.76 -15.18 -12.83
N ALA A 39 -8.91 -13.90 -13.23
CA ALA A 39 -9.82 -13.47 -14.30
C ALA A 39 -9.46 -14.12 -15.64
N ILE A 40 -8.18 -14.12 -16.01
CA ILE A 40 -7.70 -14.76 -17.26
C ILE A 40 -8.03 -16.25 -17.27
N ARG A 41 -7.89 -16.93 -16.13
CA ARG A 41 -8.10 -18.38 -16.03
C ARG A 41 -9.57 -18.78 -15.98
N HIS A 42 -10.41 -18.02 -15.29
CA HIS A 42 -11.78 -18.42 -14.95
C HIS A 42 -12.87 -17.49 -15.51
N GLY A 43 -12.49 -16.39 -16.16
CA GLY A 43 -13.39 -15.32 -16.62
C GLY A 43 -13.62 -14.24 -15.56
N GLU A 44 -13.98 -13.02 -15.97
CA GLU A 44 -14.25 -11.90 -15.06
C GLU A 44 -15.41 -12.19 -14.09
N ASP A 45 -16.41 -12.96 -14.53
CA ASP A 45 -17.52 -13.46 -13.73
C ASP A 45 -17.07 -14.20 -12.46
N PHE A 46 -15.94 -14.90 -12.52
CA PHE A 46 -15.41 -15.63 -11.37
C PHE A 46 -14.95 -14.66 -10.28
N LEU A 47 -14.24 -13.58 -10.64
CA LEU A 47 -13.79 -12.57 -9.69
C LEU A 47 -14.98 -11.91 -8.99
N GLN A 48 -15.99 -11.48 -9.76
CA GLN A 48 -17.18 -10.79 -9.22
C GLN A 48 -18.00 -11.66 -8.25
N LYS A 49 -18.00 -12.98 -8.45
CA LYS A 49 -18.70 -13.94 -7.59
C LYS A 49 -17.83 -14.46 -6.44
N SER A 50 -16.53 -14.20 -6.47
CA SER A 50 -15.59 -14.62 -5.43
C SER A 50 -15.60 -13.65 -4.24
N ARG A 51 -15.22 -14.15 -3.06
CA ARG A 51 -14.98 -13.31 -1.88
C ARG A 51 -13.65 -12.56 -1.93
N CYS A 52 -12.82 -12.81 -2.94
CA CYS A 52 -11.47 -12.26 -3.02
C CYS A 52 -11.48 -10.74 -3.15
N LEU A 53 -12.37 -10.17 -3.98
CA LEU A 53 -12.43 -8.72 -4.19
C LEU A 53 -12.67 -7.91 -2.89
N PRO A 54 -13.71 -8.19 -2.08
CA PRO A 54 -13.91 -7.45 -0.83
C PRO A 54 -12.82 -7.71 0.20
N GLU A 55 -12.25 -8.92 0.25
CA GLU A 55 -11.13 -9.23 1.15
C GLU A 55 -9.87 -8.46 0.76
N HIS A 56 -9.52 -8.44 -0.52
CA HIS A 56 -8.40 -7.70 -1.07
C HIS A 56 -8.58 -6.17 -0.91
N ALA A 57 -9.78 -5.64 -1.08
CA ALA A 57 -10.08 -4.24 -0.80
C ALA A 57 -9.80 -3.89 0.68
N SER A 58 -10.19 -4.76 1.62
CA SER A 58 -9.91 -4.58 3.04
C SER A 58 -8.41 -4.65 3.37
N ILE A 59 -7.68 -5.57 2.74
CA ILE A 59 -6.22 -5.67 2.86
C ILE A 59 -5.55 -4.41 2.31
N ASN A 60 -5.95 -3.96 1.13
CA ASN A 60 -5.44 -2.75 0.49
C ASN A 60 -5.66 -1.51 1.37
N GLN A 61 -6.85 -1.35 1.97
CA GLN A 61 -7.11 -0.28 2.93
C GLN A 61 -6.16 -0.36 4.13
N SER A 62 -5.99 -1.55 4.70
CA SER A 62 -5.11 -1.77 5.85
C SER A 62 -3.65 -1.43 5.54
N ILE A 63 -3.19 -1.71 4.31
CA ILE A 63 -1.85 -1.35 3.83
C ILE A 63 -1.70 0.17 3.74
N ILE A 64 -2.68 0.87 3.16
CA ILE A 64 -2.67 2.33 3.07
C ILE A 64 -2.65 2.97 4.45
N ASP A 65 -3.45 2.45 5.39
CA ASP A 65 -3.48 2.95 6.77
C ASP A 65 -2.14 2.73 7.49
N LEU A 66 -1.46 1.60 7.23
CA LEU A 66 -0.13 1.34 7.76
C LEU A 66 0.90 2.32 7.19
N VAL A 67 0.85 2.59 5.89
CA VAL A 67 1.74 3.57 5.24
C VAL A 67 1.51 4.97 5.83
N LYS A 68 0.26 5.43 5.92
CA LYS A 68 -0.12 6.71 6.53
C LYS A 68 0.35 6.84 7.98
N LYS A 69 0.33 5.73 8.74
CA LYS A 69 0.80 5.71 10.12
C LYS A 69 2.29 6.05 10.24
N TYR A 70 3.14 5.65 9.29
CA TYR A 70 4.60 5.84 9.38
C TYR A 70 5.16 6.96 8.49
N LYS A 71 4.42 7.37 7.46
CA LYS A 71 4.71 8.52 6.61
C LYS A 71 3.79 9.67 6.97
N GLN A 72 4.23 10.55 7.87
CA GLN A 72 3.40 11.63 8.43
C GLN A 72 3.95 13.03 8.13
N LEU A 73 5.11 13.13 7.49
CA LEU A 73 5.70 14.44 7.25
C LEU A 73 4.91 15.18 6.17
N PRO A 74 4.85 16.52 6.18
CA PRO A 74 4.14 17.28 5.15
C PRO A 74 4.59 16.93 3.72
N LYS A 75 5.89 16.64 3.53
CA LYS A 75 6.47 16.21 2.24
C LYS A 75 5.91 14.86 1.74
N ASP A 76 5.37 14.03 2.63
CA ASP A 76 4.88 12.69 2.29
C ASP A 76 3.43 12.73 1.79
N GLN A 77 2.68 13.82 2.03
CA GLN A 77 1.24 13.90 1.77
C GLN A 77 0.89 13.67 0.30
N GLU A 78 1.65 14.26 -0.62
CA GLU A 78 1.42 14.11 -2.06
C GLU A 78 1.66 12.66 -2.52
N MET A 79 2.74 12.05 -2.05
CA MET A 79 3.06 10.64 -2.35
C MET A 79 1.99 9.70 -1.82
N ILE A 80 1.54 9.90 -0.57
CA ILE A 80 0.45 9.12 0.04
C ILE A 80 -0.86 9.30 -0.73
N HIS A 81 -1.16 10.53 -1.16
CA HIS A 81 -2.36 10.81 -1.95
C HIS A 81 -2.35 10.05 -3.28
N HIS A 82 -1.22 10.06 -4.00
CA HIS A 82 -1.06 9.30 -5.24
C HIS A 82 -1.20 7.80 -5.01
N LEU A 83 -0.57 7.27 -3.94
CA LEU A 83 -0.66 5.86 -3.61
C LEU A 83 -2.11 5.45 -3.27
N GLU A 84 -2.79 6.24 -2.45
CA GLU A 84 -4.18 5.99 -2.07
C GLU A 84 -5.11 5.98 -3.29
N LYS A 85 -4.94 6.94 -4.21
CA LYS A 85 -5.69 6.97 -5.47
C LYS A 85 -5.43 5.73 -6.30
N HIS A 86 -4.17 5.33 -6.46
CA HIS A 86 -3.76 4.16 -7.25
C HIS A 86 -4.27 2.82 -6.68
N VAL A 87 -4.31 2.70 -5.36
CA VAL A 87 -4.66 1.44 -4.67
C VAL A 87 -6.15 1.32 -4.43
N LEU A 88 -6.83 2.39 -3.99
CA LEU A 88 -8.23 2.35 -3.56
C LEU A 88 -9.22 2.89 -4.60
N LYS A 89 -8.80 3.81 -5.46
CA LYS A 89 -9.66 4.48 -6.45
C LYS A 89 -9.23 4.21 -7.89
N HIS A 90 -8.62 3.05 -8.09
CA HIS A 90 -7.97 2.70 -9.34
C HIS A 90 -8.88 2.82 -10.57
N ASP A 91 -10.19 2.59 -10.40
CA ASP A 91 -11.15 2.50 -11.50
C ASP A 91 -11.99 3.78 -11.72
N GLU A 92 -11.73 4.87 -10.97
CA GLU A 92 -12.42 6.17 -11.13
C GLU A 92 -11.71 7.13 -12.13
N SER A 93 -10.99 6.59 -13.12
CA SER A 93 -10.20 7.37 -14.10
C SER A 93 -11.00 7.78 -15.34
#